data_AF-A0A6H5JDH9-F1
#
_entry.id   AF-A0A6H5JDH9-F1
#
_cell.length_a   1.000
_cell.length_b   1.000
_cell.length_c   1.000
_cell.angle_alpha   90.00
_cell.angle_beta   90.00
_cell.angle_gamma   90.00
#
_symmetry.space_group_name_H-M   'P 1'
#
loop_
_entity.id
_entity.type
_entity.pdbx_description
1 polymer ?
#
loop_
_entity_poly.entity_id
_entity_poly.type
_entity_poly.pdbx_seq_one_letter_code
_entity_poly.pdbx_strand_id
1 'polypeptide(L)' 'MSTGYRSSKGVLITCDVPTKQFIMSLDARLACVVSDLDATHVFVKKDSVKEIQRELEQLHEKNVYVRPRT' A
#
# COMPACT_ATOMS: atom_id res chain seq x y z
N MET A 1 -22.32 -20.62 -20.13
CA MET A 1 -21.96 -19.55 -19.16
C MET A 1 -20.47 -19.29 -19.31
N SER A 2 -20.11 -18.17 -19.94
CA SER A 2 -18.72 -17.82 -20.23
C SER A 2 -18.06 -17.33 -18.94
N THR A 3 -17.26 -18.18 -18.30
CA THR A 3 -16.41 -17.78 -17.18
C THR A 3 -15.30 -16.87 -17.71
N GLY A 4 -15.53 -15.55 -17.68
CA GLY A 4 -14.49 -14.57 -17.99
C GLY A 4 -13.44 -14.58 -16.88
N TYR A 5 -12.23 -15.06 -17.17
CA TYR A 5 -11.10 -14.96 -16.24
C TYR A 5 -10.56 -13.53 -16.26
N ARG A 6 -10.76 -12.79 -15.15
CA ARG A 6 -10.19 -11.45 -14.98
C ARG A 6 -8.79 -11.57 -14.39
N SER A 7 -7.79 -11.36 -15.23
CA SER A 7 -6.39 -11.35 -14.83
C SER A 7 -5.87 -9.92 -14.81
N SER A 8 -5.45 -9.44 -13.64
CA SER A 8 -4.84 -8.13 -13.46
C SER A 8 -3.38 -8.29 -13.06
N LYS A 9 -2.47 -7.65 -13.81
CA LYS A 9 -1.04 -7.60 -13.47
C LYS A 9 -0.82 -6.54 -12.40
N GLY A 10 -0.03 -6.86 -11.38
CA GLY A 10 0.20 -5.97 -10.24
C GLY A 10 1.22 -6.55 -9.28
N VAL A 11 1.32 -5.93 -8.11
CA VAL A 11 2.20 -6.35 -7.03
C VAL A 11 1.36 -6.62 -5.79
N LEU A 12 1.60 -7.76 -5.15
CA LEU A 12 1.02 -8.10 -3.86
C LEU A 12 1.91 -7.49 -2.77
N ILE A 13 1.33 -6.64 -1.93
CA ILE A 13 2.00 -6.07 -0.76
C ILE A 13 1.47 -6.79 0.47
N THR A 14 2.40 -7.38 1.24
CA THR A 14 2.14 -7.91 2.58
C THR A 14 2.65 -6.90 3.61
N CYS A 15 1.77 -6.45 4.49
CA CYS A 15 2.05 -5.42 5.50
C CYS A 15 1.17 -5.60 6.74
N ASP A 16 1.47 -4.89 7.82
CA ASP A 16 0.64 -4.84 9.01
C ASP A 16 -0.65 -4.01 8.78
N VAL A 17 -1.63 -4.18 9.68
CA VAL A 17 -2.95 -3.53 9.56
C VAL A 17 -2.85 -1.99 9.50
N PRO A 18 -2.07 -1.30 10.37
CA PRO A 18 -1.84 0.14 10.24
C PRO A 18 -1.28 0.56 8.88
N THR A 19 -0.24 -0.12 8.40
CA THR A 19 0.36 0.16 7.09
C THR A 19 -0.65 -0.02 5.96
N LYS A 20 -1.48 -1.07 6.00
CA LYS A 20 -2.56 -1.27 5.03
C LYS A 20 -3.56 -0.09 5.05
N GLN A 21 -4.00 0.35 6.22
CA GLN A 21 -4.92 1.49 6.33
C GLN A 21 -4.33 2.77 5.74
N PHE A 22 -3.01 2.97 5.90
CA PHE A 22 -2.32 4.06 5.22
C PHE A 22 -2.28 3.88 3.69
N ILE A 23 -2.02 2.67 3.18
CA ILE A 23 -2.08 2.41 1.74
C ILE A 23 -3.49 2.66 1.19
N MET A 24 -4.55 2.32 1.94
CA MET A 24 -5.93 2.62 1.55
C MET A 24 -6.23 4.13 1.57
N SER A 25 -5.62 4.91 2.46
CA SER A 25 -5.77 6.36 2.44
C SER A 25 -5.02 6.99 1.27
N LEU A 26 -3.87 6.43 0.87
CA LEU A 26 -3.17 6.80 -0.35
C LEU A 26 -3.96 6.44 -1.60
N ASP A 27 -4.71 5.34 -1.59
CA ASP A 27 -5.55 4.93 -2.72
C ASP A 27 -6.60 5.98 -3.08
N ALA A 28 -7.19 6.65 -2.08
CA ALA A 28 -8.15 7.73 -2.30
C ALA A 28 -7.57 8.90 -3.13
N ARG A 29 -6.24 9.05 -3.16
CA ARG A 29 -5.53 10.09 -3.92
C ARG A 29 -4.83 9.56 -5.17
N LEU A 30 -4.31 8.33 -5.13
CA LEU A 30 -3.41 7.77 -6.14
C LEU A 30 -4.05 6.66 -7.00
N ALA A 31 -5.25 6.18 -6.65
CA ALA A 31 -5.96 5.08 -7.31
C ALA A 31 -5.01 3.90 -7.61
N CYS A 32 -4.28 3.46 -6.59
CA CYS A 32 -3.19 2.50 -6.67
C CYS A 32 -3.61 1.06 -6.34
N VAL A 33 -4.69 0.88 -5.58
CA VAL A 33 -5.21 -0.42 -5.16
C VAL A 33 -6.06 -1.02 -6.29
N VAL A 34 -5.74 -2.27 -6.63
CA VAL A 34 -6.50 -3.07 -7.61
C VAL A 34 -7.51 -3.95 -6.89
N SER A 35 -7.12 -4.54 -5.76
CA SER A 35 -8.00 -5.31 -4.90
C SER A 35 -7.49 -5.32 -3.47
N ASP A 36 -8.41 -5.14 -2.52
CA ASP A 36 -8.18 -5.53 -1.13
C ASP A 36 -8.39 -7.05 -1.01
N LEU A 37 -7.49 -7.75 -0.33
CA LEU A 37 -7.54 -9.21 -0.18
C LEU A 37 -7.87 -9.62 1.26
N ASP A 38 -7.12 -9.10 2.23
CA ASP A 38 -7.34 -9.37 3.66
C ASP A 38 -6.72 -8.26 4.53
N ALA A 39 -6.71 -8.43 5.85
CA ALA A 39 -6.20 -7.44 6.79
C ALA A 39 -4.72 -7.04 6.60
N THR A 40 -3.92 -7.90 5.96
CA THR A 40 -2.46 -7.75 5.80
C THR A 40 -2.00 -7.75 4.34
N HIS A 41 -2.89 -8.07 3.40
CA HIS A 41 -2.57 -8.21 1.99
C HIS A 41 -3.40 -7.25 1.15
N VAL A 42 -2.71 -6.48 0.32
CA VAL A 42 -3.32 -5.58 -0.67
C VAL A 42 -2.65 -5.76 -2.02
N PHE A 43 -3.45 -5.84 -3.07
CA PHE A 43 -2.97 -5.96 -4.44
C PHE A 43 -2.99 -4.60 -5.12
N VAL A 44 -1.83 -4.12 -5.57
CA VAL A 44 -1.66 -2.76 -6.12
C VAL A 44 -1.11 -2.77 -7.54
N LYS A 45 -1.26 -1.64 -8.23
CA LYS A 45 -0.65 -1.40 -9.55
C LYS A 45 0.87 -1.33 -9.41
N LYS A 46 1.58 -1.99 -10.33
CA LYS A 46 3.05 -2.02 -10.35
C LYS A 46 3.67 -0.62 -10.40
N ASP A 47 3.05 0.30 -11.14
CA ASP A 47 3.56 1.66 -11.33
C ASP A 47 3.46 2.52 -10.07
N SER A 48 2.51 2.20 -9.19
CA SER A 48 2.28 2.92 -7.94
C SER A 48 3.18 2.46 -6.79
N VAL A 49 3.87 1.31 -6.92
CA VAL A 49 4.69 0.74 -5.83
C VAL A 49 5.77 1.70 -5.37
N LYS A 50 6.46 2.37 -6.30
CA LYS A 50 7.51 3.35 -5.96
C LYS A 50 6.96 4.55 -5.19
N GLU A 51 5.78 5.02 -5.56
CA GLU A 51 5.15 6.16 -4.89
C GLU A 51 4.65 5.77 -3.50
N ILE A 52 4.03 4.60 -3.37
CA ILE A 52 3.61 4.04 -2.07
C ILE A 52 4.82 3.92 -1.13
N GLN A 53 5.94 3.39 -1.63
CA GLN A 53 7.16 3.27 -0.83
C GLN A 53 7.69 4.63 -0.37
N ARG A 54 7.71 5.63 -1.27
CA ARG A 54 8.14 7.00 -0.94
C ARG A 54 7.24 7.67 0.11
N GLU A 55 5.92 7.49 0.00
CA GLU A 55 4.95 8.04 0.96
C GLU A 55 5.06 7.35 2.32
N LEU A 56 5.31 6.03 2.36
CA LEU A 56 5.58 5.29 3.59
C LEU A 56 6.87 5.75 4.27
N GLU A 57 7.94 5.95 3.51
CA GLU A 57 9.21 6.47 4.04
C GLU A 57 9.04 7.87 4.64
N GLN A 58 8.33 8.77 3.95
CA GLN A 58 8.01 10.10 4.48
C GLN A 58 7.15 10.05 5.74
N LEU A 59 6.20 9.11 5.80
CA LEU A 59 5.35 8.94 6.97
C LEU A 59 6.14 8.42 8.16
N HIS A 60 7.05 7.47 7.93
CA HIS A 60 7.98 7.01 8.97
C HIS A 60 8.88 8.15 9.45
N GLU A 61 9.49 8.91 8.55
CA GLU A 61 10.37 10.03 8.93
C GLU A 61 9.65 11.06 9.82
N LYS A 62 8.38 11.39 9.49
CA LYS A 62 7.57 12.31 10.29
C LYS A 62 7.14 11.76 11.65
N ASN A 63 7.08 10.44 11.82
CA ASN A 63 6.59 9.78 13.03
C ASN A 63 7.71 9.15 13.88
N VAL A 64 8.95 9.13 13.41
CA VAL A 64 10.09 8.64 14.18
C VAL A 64 10.48 9.69 15.23
N TYR A 65 10.07 9.44 16.47
CA TYR A 65 10.64 10.12 17.63
C TYR A 65 12.12 9.72 17.76
N VAL A 66 13.02 10.61 17.37
CA VAL A 66 14.43 10.48 17.70
C VAL A 66 14.55 10.83 19.19
N ARG A 67 14.78 9.84 20.06
CA ARG A 67 15.16 10.12 21.46
C ARG A 67 16.35 11.08 21.43
N PRO A 68 16.25 12.29 22.03
CA PRO A 68 17.41 13.13 22.21
C PRO A 68 18.45 12.32 22.98
N ARG A 69 19.64 12.14 22.43
CA ARG A 69 20.77 11.62 23.19
C ARG A 69 21.17 12.71 24.18
N THR A 70 20.68 12.60 25.42
CA THR A 70 21.20 13.34 26.57
C THR A 70 22.54 12.76 27.01
#